data_AF-W1XWT6-F1
#
_entry.id   AF-W1XWT6-F1
#
_cell.length_a   1.000
_cell.length_b   1.000
_cell.length_c   1.000
_cell.angle_alpha   90.00
_cell.angle_beta   90.00
_cell.angle_gamma   90.00
#
_symmetry.space_group_name_H-M   'P 1'
#
loop_
_entity.id
_entity.type
_entity.pdbx_description
1 polymer ?
#
loop_
_entity_poly.entity_id
_entity_poly.type
_entity_poly.pdbx_seq_one_letter_code
_entity_poly.pdbx_strand_id
1 'polypeptide(L)'
;YTEGLDVDQVIEKVNSLELVDEVLHFGKLGIFWGKLSQASYSKTAYHKHLLKMPFYGNITIRNANTFDKIGQFLKHKEGDT
;
A
#
# COMPACT_ATOMS: atom_id res chain seq x y z
N TYR A 1 -9.77 13.16 1.76
CA TYR A 1 -8.91 14.34 1.82
C TYR A 1 -7.49 13.87 2.10
N THR A 2 -6.65 13.82 1.07
CA THR A 2 -5.19 13.59 1.16
C THR A 2 -4.51 14.69 0.36
N GLU A 3 -4.69 15.92 0.82
CA GLU A 3 -4.01 17.07 0.27
C GLU A 3 -2.61 17.11 0.92
N GLY A 4 -1.57 16.74 0.14
CA GLY A 4 -0.18 16.92 0.57
C GLY A 4 0.63 15.65 0.84
N LEU A 5 0.15 14.46 0.47
CA LEU A 5 1.02 13.28 0.47
C LEU A 5 1.86 13.25 -0.80
N ASP A 6 3.13 13.64 -0.68
CA ASP A 6 4.12 13.52 -1.74
C ASP A 6 4.46 12.04 -1.96
N VAL A 7 3.91 11.46 -3.03
CA VAL A 7 4.05 10.03 -3.32
C VAL A 7 5.52 9.67 -3.55
N ASP A 8 6.30 10.56 -4.16
CA ASP A 8 7.73 10.38 -4.36
C ASP A 8 8.50 10.27 -3.04
N GLN A 9 8.21 11.12 -2.04
CA GLN A 9 8.80 10.96 -0.70
C GLN A 9 8.41 9.65 -0.01
N VAL A 10 7.18 9.17 -0.23
CA VAL A 10 6.76 7.86 0.29
C VAL A 10 7.53 6.75 -0.42
N ILE A 11 7.66 6.81 -1.74
CA ILE A 11 8.41 5.87 -2.56
C ILE A 11 9.88 5.84 -2.15
N GLU A 12 10.52 6.99 -1.97
CA GLU A 12 11.93 7.09 -1.56
C GLU A 12 12.15 6.46 -0.17
N LYS A 13 11.28 6.79 0.80
CA LYS A 13 11.32 6.19 2.14
C LYS A 13 11.08 4.69 2.13
N VAL A 14 10.17 4.22 1.27
CA VAL A 14 9.85 2.79 1.15
C VAL A 14 10.96 2.03 0.40
N ASN A 15 11.59 2.64 -0.62
CA ASN A 15 12.76 2.10 -1.30
C ASN A 15 14.00 2.05 -0.39
N SER A 16 14.11 2.95 0.58
CA SER A 16 15.16 2.91 1.59
C SER A 16 14.98 1.77 2.61
N LEU A 17 13.88 1.02 2.56
CA LEU A 17 13.67 -0.13 3.44
C LEU A 17 14.32 -1.38 2.85
N GLU A 18 15.04 -2.13 3.67
CA GLU A 18 15.53 -3.46 3.27
C GLU A 18 14.36 -4.44 3.15
N LEU A 19 13.98 -4.72 1.91
CA LEU A 19 12.99 -5.72 1.55
C LEU A 19 13.65 -7.10 1.65
N VAL A 20 13.18 -7.92 2.59
CA VAL A 20 13.73 -9.27 2.79
C VAL A 20 12.96 -10.29 1.95
N ASP A 21 11.68 -10.48 2.27
CA ASP A 21 10.75 -11.42 1.62
C ASP A 21 9.48 -10.70 1.14
N GLU A 22 9.66 -9.45 0.73
CA GLU A 22 8.56 -8.57 0.33
C GLU A 22 8.76 -8.07 -1.09
N VAL A 23 7.67 -8.01 -1.84
CA VAL A 23 7.61 -7.46 -3.17
C VAL A 23 6.80 -6.17 -3.10
N LEU A 24 7.43 -5.08 -3.52
CA LEU A 24 6.77 -3.80 -3.70
C LEU A 24 6.55 -3.53 -5.17
N HIS A 25 5.37 -3.03 -5.49
CA HIS A 25 5.05 -2.55 -6.82
C HIS A 25 4.38 -1.18 -6.72
N PHE A 26 5.00 -0.18 -7.36
CA PHE A 26 4.50 1.19 -7.37
C PHE A 26 3.52 1.36 -8.51
N GLY A 27 2.23 1.43 -8.19
CA GLY A 27 1.16 1.69 -9.15
C GLY A 27 0.82 3.18 -9.23
N LYS A 28 0.03 3.54 -10.24
CA LYS A 28 -0.43 4.93 -10.46
C LYS A 28 -1.36 5.46 -9.35
N LEU A 29 -2.14 4.57 -8.74
CA LEU A 29 -3.16 4.91 -7.73
C LEU A 29 -2.76 4.50 -6.30
N GLY A 30 -1.58 3.92 -6.12
CA GLY A 30 -1.13 3.43 -4.82
C GLY A 30 0.02 2.44 -4.91
N ILE A 31 0.51 2.04 -3.74
CA ILE A 31 1.63 1.12 -3.59
C ILE A 31 1.07 -0.27 -3.27
N PHE A 32 1.42 -1.25 -4.09
CA PHE A 32 1.10 -2.65 -3.84
C PHE A 32 2.25 -3.28 -3.06
N TRP A 33 1.92 -3.85 -1.91
CA TRP A 33 2.89 -4.49 -1.04
C TRP A 33 2.48 -5.94 -0.83
N GLY A 34 3.20 -6.85 -1.47
CA GLY A 34 3.06 -8.29 -1.31
C GLY A 34 4.10 -8.84 -0.36
N LYS A 35 3.68 -9.65 0.61
CA LYS A 35 4.60 -10.47 1.42
C LYS A 35 4.60 -11.89 0.87
N LEU A 36 5.77 -12.50 0.68
CA LEU A 36 5.88 -13.88 0.21
C LEU A 36 5.65 -14.90 1.33
N SER A 37 5.98 -14.57 2.57
CA SER A 37 5.88 -15.49 3.70
C SER A 37 5.23 -14.86 4.93
N GLN A 38 4.28 -15.57 5.54
CA GLN A 38 3.62 -15.14 6.78
C GLN A 38 4.59 -15.20 7.98
N ALA A 39 5.58 -16.10 7.94
CA ALA A 39 6.53 -16.32 9.01
C ALA A 39 7.52 -15.16 9.20
N SER A 40 7.80 -14.39 8.15
CA SER A 40 8.68 -13.23 8.20
C SER A 40 7.95 -11.92 8.51
N TYR A 41 6.60 -11.92 8.62
CA TYR A 41 5.77 -10.73 8.80
C TYR A 41 6.17 -9.81 9.96
N SER A 42 6.60 -10.37 11.10
CA SER A 42 7.05 -9.56 12.24
C SER A 42 8.43 -8.92 12.03
N LYS A 43 9.22 -9.45 11.10
CA LYS A 43 10.55 -8.94 10.74
C LYS A 43 10.50 -7.96 9.58
N THR A 44 9.40 -7.91 8.85
CA THR A 44 9.32 -7.13 7.63
C THR A 44 9.31 -5.62 7.85
N ALA A 45 9.74 -4.91 6.80
CA ALA A 45 9.75 -3.46 6.78
C ALA A 45 8.33 -2.89 6.92
N TYR A 46 7.34 -3.61 6.38
CA TYR A 46 5.92 -3.29 6.53
C TYR A 46 5.48 -3.24 8.00
N HIS A 47 5.92 -4.15 8.87
CA HIS A 47 5.47 -4.13 10.27
C HIS A 47 6.27 -3.15 11.14
N LYS A 48 7.58 -3.04 10.89
CA LYS A 48 8.49 -2.24 11.73
C LYS A 48 8.46 -0.74 11.43
N HIS A 49 8.36 -0.35 10.16
CA HIS A 49 8.56 1.03 9.74
C HIS A 49 7.25 1.75 9.44
N LEU A 50 6.22 1.04 9.01
CA LEU A 50 4.95 1.62 8.57
C LEU A 50 4.24 2.42 9.68
N LEU A 51 4.23 1.92 10.91
CA LEU A 51 3.67 2.62 12.08
C LEU A 51 4.46 3.89 12.47
N LYS A 52 5.75 3.95 12.10
CA LYS A 52 6.63 5.09 12.40
C LYS A 52 6.61 6.14 11.29
N MET A 53 5.93 5.88 10.18
CA MET A 53 5.90 6.81 9.06
C MET A 53 4.93 7.97 9.34
N PRO A 54 5.34 9.23 9.10
CA PRO A 54 4.51 10.40 9.38
C PRO A 54 3.25 10.45 8.53
N PHE A 55 3.21 9.67 7.44
CA PHE A 55 2.08 9.58 6.54
C PHE A 55 1.13 8.41 6.80
N TYR A 56 1.36 7.62 7.86
CA TYR A 56 0.49 6.48 8.18
C TYR A 56 -0.98 6.88 8.33
N GLY A 57 -1.25 8.04 8.95
CA GLY A 57 -2.60 8.58 9.08
C GLY A 57 -3.23 9.10 7.77
N ASN A 58 -2.40 9.34 6.75
CA ASN A 58 -2.82 9.86 5.44
C ASN A 58 -3.00 8.76 4.40
N ILE A 59 -2.53 7.53 4.65
CA ILE A 59 -2.64 6.41 3.72
C ILE A 59 -3.78 5.47 4.11
N THR A 60 -4.45 4.91 3.10
CA THR A 60 -5.48 3.90 3.31
C THR A 60 -4.96 2.54 2.88
N ILE A 61 -4.70 1.68 3.86
CA ILE A 61 -4.20 0.33 3.60
C ILE A 61 -5.38 -0.64 3.50
N ARG A 62 -5.42 -1.44 2.45
CA ARG A 62 -6.48 -2.42 2.17
C ARG A 62 -5.86 -3.72 1.65
N ASN A 63 -6.50 -4.84 1.96
CA ASN A 63 -6.12 -6.14 1.41
C ASN A 63 -6.54 -6.22 -0.08
N ALA A 64 -5.88 -7.07 -0.86
CA ALA A 64 -6.20 -7.38 -2.25
C ALA A 64 -7.68 -7.75 -2.44
N ASN A 65 -8.28 -8.52 -1.54
CA ASN A 65 -9.72 -8.85 -1.61
C ASN A 65 -10.62 -7.60 -1.52
N THR A 66 -10.21 -6.59 -0.75
CA THR A 66 -10.95 -5.33 -0.65
C THR A 66 -10.69 -4.45 -1.86
N PHE A 67 -9.46 -4.44 -2.39
CA PHE A 67 -9.15 -3.77 -3.64
C PHE A 67 -10.00 -4.29 -4.79
N ASP A 68 -10.11 -5.62 -4.93
CA ASP A 68 -10.95 -6.25 -5.96
C ASP A 68 -12.43 -5.84 -5.80
N LYS A 69 -12.97 -5.88 -4.59
CA LYS A 69 -14.34 -5.42 -4.31
C LYS A 69 -14.57 -3.94 -4.62
N ILE A 70 -13.59 -3.07 -4.33
CA ILE A 70 -13.67 -1.64 -4.69
C ILE A 70 -13.69 -1.49 -6.21
N GLY A 71 -12.85 -2.25 -6.92
CA GLY A 71 -12.84 -2.27 -8.38
C GLY A 71 -14.15 -2.76 -8.98
N GLN A 72 -14.73 -3.82 -8.42
CA GLN A 72 -16.05 -4.32 -8.81
C GLN A 72 -17.15 -3.28 -8.55
N PHE A 73 -17.11 -2.62 -7.39
CA PHE A 73 -18.09 -1.58 -7.03
C PHE A 73 -18.00 -0.36 -7.94
N LEU A 74 -16.79 0.08 -8.30
CA LEU A 74 -16.56 1.16 -9.25
C LEU A 74 -17.11 0.80 -10.64
N LYS A 75 -16.79 -0.40 -11.14
CA LYS A 75 -17.28 -0.89 -12.44
C LYS A 75 -18.80 -1.02 -12.50
N HIS A 76 -19.42 -1.50 -11.43
CA HIS A 76 -20.89 -1.57 -11.34
C HIS A 76 -21.54 -0.18 -11.39
N LYS A 77 -20.87 0.84 -10.85
CA LYS A 77 -21.39 2.21 -10.82
C LYS A 77 -21.25 2.93 -12.17
N GLU A 78 -20.26 2.55 -12.98
CA GLU A 78 -20.09 3.08 -14.35
C GLU A 78 -21.04 2.43 -15.38
N GLY A 79 -21.63 1.27 -15.08
CA GLY A 79 -22.58 0.58 -15.97
C GLY A 79 -24.06 0.94 -15.75
N ASP A 80 -24.36 1.83 -14.79
CA ASP A 80 -25.71 2.29 -14.44
C ASP A 80 -26.00 3.70 -14.98
N THR A 81 -25.21 4.18 -15.95
CA THR A 81 -25.39 5.45 -16.68
C THR A 81 -25.42 5.18 -18.18
#